data_AF-A0A1S8WLS9-F1
#
_entry.id   AF-A0A1S8WLS9-F1
#
_cell.length_a   1.000
_cell.length_b   1.000
_cell.length_c   1.000
_cell.angle_alpha   90.00
_cell.angle_beta   90.00
_cell.angle_gamma   90.00
#
_symmetry.space_group_name_H-M   'P 1'
#
loop_
_entity.id
_entity.type
_entity.pdbx_description
1 polymer ?
#
loop_
_entity_poly.entity_id
_entity_poly.type
_entity_poly.pdbx_seq_one_letter_code
_entity_poly.pdbx_strand_id
1 'polypeptide(L)'
;MYLNYRRELFLTDLDEPNLFMTKLHRTEDKEAAQHQWSQLCTDAQLLDFDLEKEWLTGGISRLLAVIYHLGCAGCVDNKQSCNSVCANDPECPPHIPGFLNLESAHRAAYLLGCPLDYLTTAVFGIPEQAGRTAMDSLRAFIQGLYQTTVDILLMLINR
;
A
#
# COMPACT_ATOMS: atom_id res chain seq x y z
N MET A 1 -11.24 -19.49 9.72
CA MET A 1 -10.90 -19.32 8.30
C MET A 1 -10.16 -18.00 8.04
N TYR A 2 -10.65 -16.83 8.47
CA TYR A 2 -10.01 -15.52 8.23
C TYR A 2 -8.61 -15.29 8.85
N LEU A 3 -8.22 -16.06 9.88
CA LEU A 3 -6.91 -15.91 10.54
C LEU A 3 -5.72 -16.22 9.62
N ASN A 4 -5.90 -17.10 8.62
CA ASN A 4 -4.84 -17.43 7.67
C ASN A 4 -4.59 -16.26 6.70
N TYR A 5 -5.64 -15.63 6.20
CA TYR A 5 -5.52 -14.49 5.27
C TYR A 5 -4.87 -13.26 5.90
N ARG A 6 -5.09 -12.99 7.20
CA ARG A 6 -4.38 -11.89 7.87
C ARG A 6 -2.87 -12.11 7.91
N ARG A 7 -2.40 -13.36 8.06
CA ARG A 7 -0.97 -13.68 8.01
C ARG A 7 -0.42 -13.55 6.60
N GLU A 8 -1.13 -14.08 5.61
CA GLU A 8 -0.74 -14.00 4.19
C GLU A 8 -0.65 -12.55 3.67
N LEU A 9 -1.45 -11.65 4.24
CA LEU A 9 -1.44 -10.22 3.92
C LEU A 9 -0.54 -9.38 4.84
N PHE A 10 0.16 -10.01 5.79
CA PHE A 10 0.98 -9.34 6.82
C PHE A 10 0.20 -8.29 7.65
N LEU A 11 -1.09 -8.55 7.92
CA LEU A 11 -1.99 -7.68 8.68
C LEU A 11 -2.24 -8.21 10.11
N THR A 12 -1.29 -8.92 10.71
CA THR A 12 -1.45 -9.47 12.07
C THR A 12 -1.34 -8.39 13.13
N ASP A 13 -0.37 -7.49 13.00
CA ASP A 13 -0.02 -6.48 13.98
C ASP A 13 -0.05 -5.09 13.34
N LEU A 14 -1.16 -4.37 13.52
CA LEU A 14 -1.42 -3.06 12.91
C LEU A 14 -1.02 -1.91 13.86
N ASP A 15 0.16 -2.00 14.44
CA ASP A 15 0.70 -1.00 15.38
C ASP A 15 1.65 0.00 14.72
N GLU A 16 2.08 -0.28 13.49
CA GLU A 16 2.91 0.63 12.70
C GLU A 16 2.13 1.92 12.36
N PRO A 17 2.75 3.10 12.50
CA PRO A 17 2.14 4.36 12.09
C PRO A 17 1.95 4.36 10.57
N ASN A 18 0.78 4.80 10.12
CA ASN A 18 0.43 4.81 8.71
C ASN A 18 0.08 6.23 8.25
N LEU A 19 0.70 6.69 7.16
CA LEU A 19 0.52 8.05 6.65
C LEU A 19 -0.85 8.29 5.98
N PHE A 20 -1.56 7.24 5.57
CA PHE A 20 -2.78 7.34 4.76
C PHE A 20 -3.99 6.62 5.38
N MET A 21 -3.79 5.86 6.46
CA MET A 21 -4.87 5.16 7.17
C MET A 21 -4.82 5.46 8.66
N THR A 22 -5.97 5.81 9.23
CA THR A 22 -6.11 6.03 10.67
C THR A 22 -6.58 4.76 11.34
N LYS A 23 -5.88 4.35 12.40
CA LYS A 23 -6.28 3.21 13.21
C LYS A 23 -7.59 3.50 13.95
N LEU A 24 -8.51 2.54 13.95
CA LEU A 24 -9.71 2.64 14.77
C LEU A 24 -9.34 2.44 16.24
N HIS A 25 -9.70 3.40 17.09
CA HIS A 25 -9.37 3.36 18.52
C HIS A 25 -10.57 2.90 19.37
N ARG A 26 -11.78 3.39 19.09
CA ARG A 26 -12.98 3.07 19.86
C ARG A 26 -13.43 1.64 19.59
N THR A 27 -13.84 0.94 20.64
CA THR A 27 -14.36 -0.44 20.53
C THR A 27 -15.57 -0.51 19.61
N GLU A 28 -16.50 0.44 19.74
CA GLU A 28 -17.71 0.53 18.91
C GLU A 28 -17.37 0.64 17.41
N ASP A 29 -16.39 1.46 17.04
CA ASP A 29 -15.96 1.61 15.64
C ASP A 29 -15.33 0.31 15.10
N LYS A 30 -14.58 -0.41 15.93
CA LYS A 30 -13.98 -1.70 15.56
C LYS A 30 -15.05 -2.78 15.33
N GLU A 31 -16.03 -2.86 16.21
CA GLU A 31 -17.16 -3.79 16.08
C GLU A 31 -18.00 -3.47 14.84
N ALA A 32 -18.28 -2.19 14.59
CA ALA A 32 -18.98 -1.75 13.39
C ALA A 32 -18.21 -2.12 12.11
N ALA A 33 -16.90 -1.88 12.07
CA ALA A 33 -16.06 -2.24 10.93
C ALA A 33 -16.02 -3.77 10.70
N GLN A 34 -15.96 -4.56 11.77
CA GLN A 34 -16.01 -6.02 11.68
C GLN A 34 -17.35 -6.51 11.13
N HIS A 35 -18.46 -5.92 11.57
CA HIS A 35 -19.79 -6.24 11.07
C HIS A 35 -19.92 -5.89 9.58
N GLN A 36 -19.51 -4.68 9.19
CA GLN A 36 -19.52 -4.24 7.78
C GLN A 36 -18.68 -5.16 6.89
N TRP A 37 -17.48 -5.54 7.34
CA TRP A 37 -16.63 -6.47 6.60
C TRP A 37 -17.27 -7.85 6.43
N SER A 38 -17.91 -8.36 7.49
CA SER A 38 -18.58 -9.67 7.47
C SER A 38 -19.78 -9.66 6.51
N GLN A 39 -20.56 -8.58 6.50
CA GLN A 39 -21.64 -8.39 5.56
C GLN A 39 -21.11 -8.33 4.13
N LEU A 40 -20.07 -7.54 3.88
CA LEU A 40 -19.48 -7.39 2.55
C LEU A 40 -18.94 -8.72 2.00
N CYS A 41 -18.33 -9.56 2.83
CA CYS A 41 -17.91 -10.91 2.42
C CYS A 41 -19.11 -11.81 2.10
N THR A 42 -20.22 -11.67 2.82
CA THR A 42 -21.46 -12.41 2.55
C THR A 42 -22.06 -11.97 1.22
N ASP A 43 -22.13 -10.66 0.97
CA ASP A 43 -22.64 -10.11 -0.28
C ASP A 43 -21.77 -10.52 -1.47
N ALA A 44 -20.45 -10.53 -1.33
CA ALA A 44 -19.53 -11.03 -2.35
C ALA A 44 -19.80 -12.50 -2.72
N GLN A 45 -20.07 -13.36 -1.73
CA GLN A 45 -20.47 -14.76 -1.99
C GLN A 45 -21.80 -14.84 -2.73
N LEU A 46 -22.78 -14.00 -2.37
CA LEU A 46 -24.10 -13.98 -3.03
C LEU A 46 -24.03 -13.47 -4.48
N LEU A 47 -23.02 -12.66 -4.80
CA LEU A 47 -22.70 -12.23 -6.17
C LEU A 47 -21.79 -13.23 -6.92
N ASP A 48 -21.63 -14.44 -6.37
CA ASP A 48 -20.81 -15.54 -6.88
C ASP A 48 -19.32 -15.18 -7.07
N PHE A 49 -18.79 -14.18 -6.36
CA PHE A 49 -17.36 -13.84 -6.43
C PHE A 49 -16.51 -15.00 -5.88
N ASP A 50 -15.41 -15.32 -6.56
CA ASP A 50 -14.40 -16.24 -6.02
C ASP A 50 -13.72 -15.54 -4.85
N LEU A 51 -14.08 -15.94 -3.63
CA LEU A 51 -13.57 -15.29 -2.44
C LEU A 51 -12.05 -15.35 -2.34
N GLU A 52 -11.42 -16.41 -2.82
CA GLU A 52 -9.97 -16.56 -2.72
C GLU A 52 -9.26 -15.74 -3.80
N LYS A 53 -9.72 -15.86 -5.06
CA LYS A 53 -9.05 -15.26 -6.21
C LYS A 53 -9.46 -13.83 -6.52
N GLU A 54 -10.71 -13.45 -6.32
CA GLU A 54 -11.26 -12.15 -6.72
C GLU A 54 -11.43 -11.20 -5.53
N TRP A 55 -11.71 -11.72 -4.33
CA TRP A 55 -12.07 -10.91 -3.16
C TRP A 55 -10.95 -10.75 -2.13
N LEU A 56 -10.35 -11.86 -1.68
CA LEU A 56 -9.43 -11.90 -0.55
C LEU A 56 -7.97 -11.75 -1.02
N THR A 57 -7.15 -12.78 -0.80
CA THR A 57 -5.69 -12.74 -1.01
C THR A 57 -5.33 -12.67 -2.49
N GLY A 58 -6.24 -13.05 -3.38
CA GLY A 58 -6.12 -12.93 -4.84
C GLY A 58 -6.57 -11.59 -5.43
N GLY A 59 -7.25 -10.71 -4.69
CA GLY A 59 -7.92 -9.56 -5.29
C GLY A 59 -7.95 -8.31 -4.42
N ILE A 60 -9.15 -7.82 -4.10
CA ILE A 60 -9.37 -6.51 -3.46
C ILE A 60 -8.65 -6.39 -2.12
N SER A 61 -8.73 -7.42 -1.26
CA SER A 61 -8.10 -7.39 0.07
C SER A 61 -6.58 -7.31 -0.03
N ARG A 62 -5.98 -7.91 -1.06
CA ARG A 62 -4.54 -7.79 -1.34
C ARG A 62 -4.14 -6.36 -1.69
N LEU A 63 -4.91 -5.67 -2.54
CA LEU A 63 -4.63 -4.28 -2.89
C LEU A 63 -4.76 -3.35 -1.69
N LEU A 64 -5.78 -3.56 -0.84
CA LEU A 64 -5.92 -2.82 0.42
C LEU A 64 -4.73 -3.06 1.36
N ALA A 65 -4.23 -4.28 1.45
CA ALA A 65 -3.03 -4.60 2.21
C ALA A 65 -1.77 -3.93 1.65
N VAL A 66 -1.59 -3.91 0.32
CA VAL A 66 -0.49 -3.17 -0.34
C VAL A 66 -0.55 -1.69 0.03
N ILE A 67 -1.73 -1.06 -0.05
CA ILE A 67 -1.89 0.35 0.30
C ILE A 67 -1.56 0.60 1.78
N TYR A 68 -2.01 -0.28 2.67
CA TYR A 68 -1.65 -0.21 4.08
C TYR A 68 -0.12 -0.24 4.26
N HIS A 69 0.56 -1.24 3.69
CA HIS A 69 2.01 -1.39 3.83
C HIS A 69 2.80 -0.23 3.22
N LEU A 70 2.35 0.35 2.10
CA LEU A 70 2.94 1.57 1.53
C LEU A 70 2.77 2.79 2.46
N GLY A 71 1.64 2.88 3.15
CA GLY A 71 1.41 3.93 4.13
C GLY A 71 2.28 3.80 5.39
N CYS A 72 2.61 2.57 5.79
CA CYS A 72 3.60 2.32 6.85
C CYS A 72 5.04 2.50 6.36
N ALA A 73 5.32 2.18 5.09
CA ALA A 73 6.63 2.36 4.47
C ALA A 73 7.05 3.83 4.45
N GLY A 74 6.10 4.73 4.16
CA GLY A 74 6.37 6.16 4.04
C GLY A 74 7.44 6.47 3.01
N CYS A 75 7.99 7.69 3.05
CA CYS A 75 9.05 8.08 2.14
C CYS A 75 10.00 9.09 2.79
N VAL A 76 11.22 9.18 2.26
CA VAL A 76 12.19 10.20 2.63
C VAL A 76 12.56 11.04 1.41
N ASP A 77 12.51 12.37 1.58
CA ASP A 77 13.09 13.30 0.62
C ASP A 77 14.60 13.40 0.88
N ASN A 78 15.44 13.19 -0.13
CA ASN A 78 16.89 13.23 0.04
C ASN A 78 17.45 14.60 0.44
N LYS A 79 16.64 15.67 0.43
CA LYS A 79 17.03 16.98 0.97
C LYS A 79 17.26 16.98 2.49
N GLN A 80 16.76 15.99 3.24
CA GLN A 80 16.91 15.90 4.70
C GLN A 80 17.95 14.87 5.17
N SER A 81 18.52 14.07 4.27
CA SER A 81 19.62 13.15 4.57
C SER A 81 20.99 13.85 4.62
N CYS A 82 21.06 15.17 4.46
CA CYS A 82 22.29 15.94 4.54
C CYS A 82 22.73 16.18 5.99
N ASN A 83 23.11 15.11 6.68
CA ASN A 83 24.22 15.22 7.61
C ASN A 83 25.41 14.47 7.02
N SER A 84 26.39 15.27 6.60
CA SER A 84 27.81 14.96 6.41
C SER A 84 28.29 14.32 5.08
N VAL A 85 29.25 15.05 4.49
CA VAL A 85 30.38 14.64 3.64
C VAL A 85 30.27 14.81 2.11
N CYS A 86 29.15 14.56 1.45
CA CYS A 86 29.18 14.42 -0.03
C CYS A 86 28.37 15.46 -0.84
N ALA A 87 27.82 16.49 -0.21
CA ALA A 87 26.89 17.44 -0.85
C ALA A 87 27.49 18.28 -2.00
N ASN A 88 28.83 18.27 -2.16
CA ASN A 88 29.55 19.05 -3.18
C ASN A 88 30.31 18.18 -4.19
N ASP A 89 30.10 16.86 -4.19
CA ASP A 89 30.77 15.97 -5.13
C ASP A 89 29.92 15.81 -6.41
N PRO A 90 30.37 16.31 -7.58
CA PRO A 90 29.66 16.19 -8.85
C PRO A 90 29.57 14.74 -9.36
N GLU A 91 30.30 13.78 -8.77
CA GLU A 91 30.20 12.36 -9.08
C GLU A 91 29.26 11.58 -8.14
N CYS A 92 28.69 12.22 -7.11
CA CYS A 92 27.67 11.57 -6.31
C CYS A 92 26.40 11.37 -7.17
N PRO A 93 25.93 10.11 -7.35
CA PRO A 93 24.70 9.87 -8.09
C PRO A 93 23.57 10.70 -7.47
N PRO A 94 22.68 11.31 -8.28
CA PRO A 94 21.52 12.02 -7.75
C PRO A 94 20.76 11.05 -6.86
N HIS A 95 20.76 11.34 -5.55
CA HIS A 95 20.18 10.46 -4.56
C HIS A 95 18.67 10.36 -4.88
N ILE A 96 18.19 9.16 -5.20
CA ILE A 96 16.81 8.90 -5.64
C ILE A 96 15.91 8.81 -4.40
N PRO A 97 14.72 9.47 -4.37
CA PRO A 97 13.77 9.32 -3.28
C PRO A 97 13.41 7.85 -3.04
N GLY A 98 13.14 7.49 -1.79
CA GLY A 98 12.89 6.10 -1.42
C GLY A 98 11.98 5.94 -0.22
N PHE A 99 11.68 4.68 0.10
CA PHE A 99 10.88 4.31 1.27
C PHE A 99 11.67 4.52 2.57
N LEU A 100 11.00 5.00 3.62
CA LEU A 100 11.60 5.17 4.94
C LEU A 100 11.72 3.84 5.68
N ASN A 101 10.65 3.04 5.66
CA ASN A 101 10.58 1.72 6.26
C ASN A 101 10.58 0.64 5.17
N LEU A 102 11.75 0.01 4.99
CA LEU A 102 11.98 -1.00 3.97
C LEU A 102 11.23 -2.31 4.24
N GLU A 103 10.96 -2.65 5.51
CA GLU A 103 10.25 -3.88 5.83
C GLU A 103 8.80 -3.83 5.30
N SER A 104 8.10 -2.72 5.56
CA SER A 104 6.74 -2.52 5.05
C SER A 104 6.75 -2.38 3.53
N ALA A 105 7.76 -1.73 2.94
CA ALA A 105 7.92 -1.67 1.48
C ALA A 105 8.13 -3.07 0.85
N HIS A 106 8.92 -3.94 1.50
CA HIS A 106 9.11 -5.32 1.06
C HIS A 106 7.81 -6.12 1.11
N ARG A 107 6.99 -5.97 2.17
CA ARG A 107 5.67 -6.60 2.25
C ARG A 107 4.76 -6.14 1.11
N ALA A 108 4.75 -4.85 0.79
CA ALA A 108 4.01 -4.31 -0.35
C ALA A 108 4.48 -4.89 -1.70
N ALA A 109 5.80 -4.90 -1.94
CA ALA A 109 6.39 -5.45 -3.15
C ALA A 109 6.08 -6.96 -3.32
N TYR A 110 6.17 -7.72 -2.24
CA TYR A 110 5.82 -9.14 -2.22
C TYR A 110 4.36 -9.36 -2.61
N LEU A 111 3.42 -8.60 -2.03
CA LEU A 111 2.00 -8.69 -2.36
C LEU A 111 1.68 -8.22 -3.79
N LEU A 112 2.48 -7.32 -4.36
CA LEU A 112 2.38 -6.96 -5.78
C LEU A 112 3.03 -7.98 -6.72
N GLY A 113 3.78 -8.96 -6.19
CA GLY A 113 4.51 -9.93 -6.98
C GLY A 113 5.68 -9.35 -7.76
N CYS A 114 6.30 -8.26 -7.26
CA CYS A 114 7.41 -7.59 -7.93
C CYS A 114 8.62 -7.38 -6.99
N PRO A 115 9.84 -7.19 -7.54
CA PRO A 115 11.01 -6.80 -6.74
C PRO A 115 10.86 -5.40 -6.13
N LEU A 116 11.49 -5.17 -4.98
CA LEU A 116 11.46 -3.86 -4.30
C LEU A 116 12.03 -2.72 -5.18
N ASP A 117 13.09 -2.98 -5.94
CA ASP A 117 13.69 -1.95 -6.81
C ASP A 117 12.74 -1.51 -7.92
N TYR A 118 11.93 -2.45 -8.43
CA TYR A 118 10.90 -2.17 -9.40
C TYR A 118 9.79 -1.31 -8.78
N LEU A 119 9.32 -1.66 -7.58
CA LEU A 119 8.33 -0.86 -6.85
C LEU A 119 8.85 0.54 -6.55
N THR A 120 10.10 0.66 -6.08
CA THR A 120 10.75 1.95 -5.79
C THR A 120 10.81 2.83 -7.04
N THR A 121 11.19 2.25 -8.18
CA THR A 121 11.22 2.96 -9.46
C THR A 121 9.82 3.34 -9.94
N ALA A 122 8.82 2.48 -9.76
CA ALA A 122 7.44 2.77 -10.13
C ALA A 122 6.83 3.92 -9.32
N VAL A 123 7.21 4.03 -8.04
CA VAL A 123 6.71 5.09 -7.15
C VAL A 123 7.49 6.39 -7.36
N PHE A 124 8.83 6.35 -7.35
CA PHE A 124 9.68 7.55 -7.26
C PHE A 124 10.45 7.88 -8.56
N GLY A 125 10.51 6.95 -9.51
CA GLY A 125 11.37 7.05 -10.69
C GLY A 125 10.76 7.79 -11.89
N ILE A 126 9.59 8.40 -11.76
CA ILE A 126 8.90 9.07 -12.88
C ILE A 126 9.60 10.42 -13.18
N PRO A 127 10.37 10.53 -14.29
CA PRO A 127 11.23 11.70 -14.54
C PRO A 127 10.46 12.96 -14.92
N GLU A 128 9.24 12.80 -15.44
CA GLU A 128 8.35 13.91 -15.88
C GLU A 128 7.81 14.76 -14.71
N GLN A 129 8.13 14.38 -13.47
CA GLN A 129 7.67 15.04 -12.24
C GLN A 129 8.73 15.98 -11.64
N ALA A 130 9.43 16.74 -12.49
CA ALA A 130 10.41 17.74 -12.02
C ALA A 130 9.75 18.69 -11.00
N GLY A 131 10.10 18.54 -9.72
CA GLY A 131 9.59 19.38 -8.62
C GLY A 131 8.60 18.73 -7.65
N ARG A 132 8.14 17.49 -7.88
CA ARG A 132 7.33 16.76 -6.89
C ARG A 132 8.20 16.20 -5.76
N THR A 133 7.68 16.23 -4.55
CA THR A 133 8.30 15.59 -3.38
C THR A 133 8.09 14.07 -3.43
N ALA A 134 8.92 13.30 -2.71
CA ALA A 134 8.72 11.86 -2.53
C ALA A 134 7.32 11.55 -2.01
N MET A 135 6.80 12.42 -1.13
CA MET A 135 5.46 12.28 -0.55
C MET A 135 4.36 12.49 -1.59
N ASP A 136 4.52 13.44 -2.51
CA ASP A 136 3.57 13.66 -3.61
C ASP A 136 3.54 12.44 -4.54
N SER A 137 4.71 11.88 -4.86
CA SER A 137 4.83 10.69 -5.70
C SER A 137 4.20 9.46 -5.03
N LEU A 138 4.48 9.23 -3.74
CA LEU A 138 3.89 8.14 -2.97
C LEU A 138 2.36 8.28 -2.87
N ARG A 139 1.86 9.50 -2.59
CA ARG A 139 0.43 9.79 -2.53
C ARG A 139 -0.26 9.53 -3.87
N ALA A 140 0.33 10.00 -4.97
CA ALA A 140 -0.23 9.79 -6.31
C ALA A 140 -0.31 8.29 -6.66
N PHE A 141 0.73 7.53 -6.33
CA PHE A 141 0.76 6.08 -6.55
C PHE A 141 -0.35 5.37 -5.74
N ILE A 142 -0.48 5.70 -4.46
CA ILE A 142 -1.53 5.14 -3.59
C ILE A 142 -2.93 5.51 -4.08
N GLN A 143 -3.14 6.74 -4.56
CA GLN A 143 -4.41 7.14 -5.17
C GLN A 143 -4.75 6.29 -6.40
N GLY A 144 -3.76 5.99 -7.23
CA GLY A 144 -3.91 5.07 -8.36
C GLY A 144 -4.32 3.66 -7.93
N LEU A 145 -3.76 3.13 -6.84
CA LEU A 145 -4.14 1.83 -6.28
C LEU A 145 -5.59 1.82 -5.74
N TYR A 146 -6.01 2.88 -5.05
CA TYR A 146 -7.41 3.01 -4.61
C TYR A 146 -8.36 3.03 -5.81
N GLN A 147 -8.04 3.80 -6.86
CA GLN A 147 -8.85 3.83 -8.08
C GLN A 147 -8.91 2.45 -8.73
N THR A 148 -7.77 1.78 -8.88
CA THR A 148 -7.69 0.42 -9.43
C THR A 148 -8.57 -0.57 -8.64
N THR A 149 -8.60 -0.43 -7.30
CA THR A 149 -9.44 -1.27 -6.44
C THR A 149 -10.94 -1.08 -6.74
N VAL A 150 -11.37 0.17 -6.90
CA VAL A 150 -12.76 0.50 -7.27
C VAL A 150 -13.08 0.01 -8.68
N ASP A 151 -12.18 0.19 -9.64
CA ASP A 151 -12.37 -0.25 -11.02
C ASP A 151 -12.53 -1.78 -11.09
N ILE A 152 -11.73 -2.54 -10.34
CA ILE A 152 -11.86 -4.01 -10.23
C ILE A 152 -13.22 -4.39 -9.65
N LEU A 153 -13.68 -3.73 -8.59
CA LEU A 153 -15.02 -3.95 -8.03
C LEU A 153 -16.11 -3.73 -9.09
N LEU A 154 -16.03 -2.63 -9.84
CA LEU A 154 -16.98 -2.34 -10.92
C LEU A 154 -16.92 -3.37 -12.05
N MET A 155 -15.72 -3.85 -12.41
CA MET A 155 -15.57 -4.91 -13.41
C MET A 155 -16.16 -6.25 -12.94
N LEU A 156 -15.96 -6.61 -11.68
CA LEU A 156 -16.51 -7.84 -11.09
C LEU A 156 -18.05 -7.82 -11.03
N ILE A 157 -18.64 -6.66 -10.77
CA ILE A 157 -20.11 -6.50 -10.77
C ILE A 157 -20.69 -6.59 -12.19
N ASN A 158 -19.97 -6.09 -13.20
CA ASN A 158 -20.45 -6.02 -14.58
C ASN A 158 -20.11 -7.28 -15.43
N ARG A 159 -19.61 -8.35 -14.81
CA ARG A 159 -19.31 -9.61 -15.51
C ARG A 159 -20.59 -10.40 -15.83
#